data_AF-A0A2E2JAX6-F1
#
_entry.id   AF-A0A2E2JAX6-F1
#
_cell.length_a   1.000
_cell.length_b   1.000
_cell.length_c   1.000
_cell.angle_alpha   90.00
_cell.angle_beta   90.00
_cell.angle_gamma   90.00
#
_symmetry.space_group_name_H-M   'P 1'
#
loop_
_entity.id
_entity.type
_entity.pdbx_description
1 polymer ?
#
loop_
_entity_poly.entity_id
_entity_poly.type
_entity_poly.pdbx_seq_one_letter_code
_entity_poly.pdbx_strand_id
1 'polypeptide(L)'
;MRQRGRGAGLGAAAMKLLAIDTATEACSVALQVGDAVIARFAVAGRAHTQMLPKQVAEVLAEAGVTVRDLDGVVCGIGPGSFAGLRIGLSYAKGLAMVGGLPMVGVSSLQMLAGPSTLDRVLTVIDARLSAVYAAAWKRDDVGQWQAIMTPTLCAPDALPAAPDPAQTWLGLGSGFAAYAAPLAAAWGAALPVIDGTALPSAVHALPPGRDALLRGAGLDAAQLQPLYLRNKVALTQVEQQALRAPRQG
;
A
#
# COMPACT_ATOMS: atom_id res chain seq x y z
N MET A 1 -3.28 39.48 -8.03
CA MET A 1 -3.74 38.11 -7.75
C MET A 1 -3.52 37.28 -9.02
N ARG A 2 -2.36 36.64 -9.17
CA ARG A 2 -1.97 35.95 -10.42
C ARG A 2 -2.35 34.47 -10.33
N GLN A 3 -3.35 34.05 -11.09
CA GLN A 3 -3.57 32.65 -11.45
C GLN A 3 -2.38 32.19 -12.31
N ARG A 4 -1.53 31.30 -11.79
CA ARG A 4 -0.59 30.56 -12.64
C ARG A 4 -1.34 29.37 -13.24
N GLY A 5 -1.42 29.33 -14.57
CA GLY A 5 -1.85 28.13 -15.29
C GLY A 5 -0.93 26.96 -14.96
N ARG A 6 -1.44 25.97 -14.22
CA ARG A 6 -0.77 24.70 -13.96
C ARG A 6 -0.93 23.82 -15.21
N GLY A 7 -0.10 24.08 -16.22
CA GLY A 7 -0.11 23.35 -17.50
C GLY A 7 1.26 23.17 -18.15
N ALA A 8 2.36 23.47 -17.45
CA ALA A 8 3.71 23.25 -17.98
C ALA A 8 4.35 22.07 -17.22
N GLY A 9 4.67 21.00 -17.96
CA GLY A 9 5.23 19.76 -17.43
C GLY A 9 6.47 19.99 -16.58
N LEU A 10 6.34 19.76 -15.28
CA LEU A 10 7.48 19.68 -14.37
C LEU A 10 8.19 18.36 -14.64
N GLY A 11 9.43 18.42 -15.13
CA GLY A 11 10.28 17.24 -15.28
C GLY A 11 10.52 16.56 -13.93
N ALA A 12 10.74 15.24 -13.97
CA ALA A 12 10.87 14.38 -12.78
C ALA A 12 11.87 14.90 -11.73
N ALA A 13 12.91 15.62 -12.15
CA ALA A 13 13.99 16.13 -11.30
C ALA A 13 13.59 17.26 -10.34
N ALA A 14 12.43 17.92 -10.54
CA ALA A 14 11.98 19.04 -9.69
C ALA A 14 10.73 18.72 -8.85
N MET A 15 10.19 17.51 -8.97
CA MET A 15 8.88 17.16 -8.43
C MET A 15 8.89 17.01 -6.91
N LYS A 16 7.83 17.50 -6.25
CA LYS A 16 7.61 17.43 -4.81
C LYS A 16 6.38 16.59 -4.49
N LEU A 17 6.58 15.39 -3.94
CA LEU A 17 5.51 14.44 -3.67
C LEU A 17 5.46 14.04 -2.21
N LEU A 18 4.27 14.07 -1.62
CA LEU A 18 4.03 13.53 -0.30
C LEU A 18 3.31 12.19 -0.40
N ALA A 19 3.92 11.12 0.09
CA ALA A 19 3.35 9.79 0.21
C ALA A 19 2.93 9.49 1.66
N ILE A 20 1.76 8.86 1.82
CA ILE A 20 1.19 8.48 3.12
C ILE A 20 0.66 7.05 3.04
N ASP A 21 1.00 6.21 4.02
CA ASP A 21 0.32 4.92 4.24
C ASP A 21 0.03 4.70 5.73
N THR A 22 -1.20 4.28 5.99
CA THR A 22 -1.71 3.88 7.30
C THR A 22 -2.54 2.60 7.19
N ALA A 23 -2.32 1.80 6.14
CA ALA A 23 -3.16 0.64 5.83
C ALA A 23 -2.91 -0.53 6.79
N THR A 24 -1.76 -0.57 7.44
CA THR A 24 -1.36 -1.66 8.36
C THR A 24 -1.09 -1.12 9.76
N GLU A 25 -0.42 -1.90 10.61
CA GLU A 25 0.05 -1.41 11.90
C GLU A 25 1.13 -0.32 11.79
N ALA A 26 1.78 -0.19 10.63
CA ALA A 26 2.68 0.92 10.34
C ALA A 26 1.90 2.21 10.06
N CYS A 27 2.46 3.33 10.50
CA CYS A 27 2.18 4.67 10.00
C CYS A 27 3.46 5.17 9.35
N SER A 28 3.37 5.45 8.05
CA SER A 28 4.53 5.90 7.28
C SER A 28 4.19 7.10 6.41
N VAL A 29 5.15 8.01 6.32
CA VAL A 29 5.10 9.24 5.53
C VAL A 29 6.43 9.40 4.84
N ALA A 30 6.41 9.77 3.56
CA ALA A 30 7.62 10.10 2.82
C ALA A 30 7.39 11.35 1.98
N LEU A 31 8.34 12.29 2.01
CA LEU A 31 8.37 13.46 1.17
C LEU A 31 9.54 13.33 0.19
N GLN A 32 9.25 13.37 -1.10
CA GLN A 32 10.24 13.50 -2.15
C GLN A 32 10.37 14.97 -2.56
N VAL A 33 11.58 15.47 -2.70
CA VAL A 33 11.89 16.79 -3.27
C VAL A 33 13.02 16.60 -4.29
N GLY A 34 12.67 16.57 -5.57
CA GLY A 34 13.61 16.15 -6.62
C GLY A 34 14.07 14.72 -6.37
N ASP A 35 15.38 14.51 -6.17
CA ASP A 35 15.95 13.19 -5.87
C ASP A 35 16.07 12.88 -4.36
N ALA A 36 15.88 13.89 -3.50
CA ALA A 36 15.95 13.70 -2.05
C ALA A 36 14.65 13.12 -1.51
N VAL A 37 14.76 12.20 -0.54
CA VAL A 37 13.62 11.61 0.16
C VAL A 37 13.83 11.74 1.67
N ILE A 38 12.84 12.34 2.34
CA ILE A 38 12.74 12.39 3.81
C ILE A 38 11.58 11.50 4.21
N ALA A 39 11.81 10.57 5.13
CA ALA A 39 10.79 9.60 5.52
C ALA A 39 10.66 9.48 7.05
N ARG A 40 9.46 9.07 7.46
CA ARG A 40 9.13 8.61 8.81
C ARG A 40 8.40 7.29 8.67
N PHE A 41 8.78 6.33 9.52
CA PHE A 41 8.14 5.05 9.61
C PHE A 41 8.09 4.65 11.09
N ALA A 42 6.91 4.26 11.57
CA ALA A 42 6.77 3.72 12.91
C ALA A 42 5.61 2.73 12.97
N VAL A 43 5.76 1.68 13.78
CA VAL A 43 4.65 0.81 14.15
C VAL A 43 3.76 1.59 15.12
N ALA A 44 2.59 2.00 14.65
CA ALA A 44 1.72 2.93 15.34
C ALA A 44 0.71 2.23 16.28
N GLY A 45 0.46 0.93 16.10
CA GLY A 45 -0.57 0.21 16.85
C GLY A 45 -1.95 0.86 16.65
N ARG A 46 -2.43 1.62 17.65
CA ARG A 46 -3.70 2.38 17.60
C ARG A 46 -3.51 3.90 17.46
N ALA A 47 -2.29 4.38 17.27
CA ALA A 47 -1.93 5.79 17.33
C ALA A 47 -1.88 6.51 15.98
N HIS A 48 -2.40 5.92 14.88
CA HIS A 48 -2.33 6.52 13.54
C HIS A 48 -2.86 7.95 13.46
N THR A 49 -3.98 8.26 14.14
CA THR A 49 -4.58 9.61 14.12
C THR A 49 -3.73 10.68 14.79
N GLN A 50 -2.90 10.30 15.77
CA GLN A 50 -1.99 11.21 16.47
C GLN A 50 -0.64 11.30 15.73
N MET A 51 -0.18 10.17 15.21
CA MET A 51 1.14 10.04 14.59
C MET A 51 1.20 10.65 13.19
N LEU A 52 0.17 10.43 12.37
CA LEU A 52 0.17 10.86 10.97
C LEU A 52 0.33 12.39 10.81
N PRO A 53 -0.46 13.25 11.48
CA PRO A 53 -0.30 14.69 11.35
C PRO A 53 1.08 15.18 11.81
N LYS A 54 1.63 14.56 12.87
CA LYS A 54 2.96 14.87 13.38
C LYS A 54 4.04 14.52 12.37
N GLN A 55 4.04 13.31 11.83
CA GLN A 55 5.03 12.87 10.85
C GLN A 55 4.98 13.72 9.58
N VAL A 56 3.79 14.08 9.10
CA VAL A 56 3.64 14.97 7.94
C VAL A 56 4.21 16.36 8.22
N ALA A 57 3.92 16.94 9.39
CA ALA A 57 4.49 18.23 9.78
C ALA A 57 6.02 18.18 9.87
N GLU A 58 6.58 17.09 10.42
CA GLU A 58 8.02 16.90 10.54
C GLU A 58 8.73 16.84 9.18
N VAL A 59 8.27 16.00 8.25
CA VAL A 59 8.93 15.88 6.94
C VAL A 59 8.84 17.16 6.11
N LEU A 60 7.71 17.87 6.20
CA LEU A 60 7.52 19.15 5.52
C LEU A 60 8.43 20.24 6.11
N ALA A 61 8.49 20.34 7.44
CA ALA A 61 9.35 21.29 8.13
C ALA A 61 10.83 21.03 7.87
N GLU A 62 11.27 19.77 7.89
CA GLU A 62 12.65 19.37 7.61
C GLU A 62 13.08 19.75 6.18
N ALA A 63 12.17 19.65 5.21
CA ALA A 63 12.43 20.08 3.83
C ALA A 63 12.26 21.59 3.57
N GLY A 64 11.71 22.35 4.53
CA GLY A 64 11.29 23.74 4.31
C GLY A 64 10.19 23.88 3.24
N VAL A 65 9.31 22.87 3.12
CA VAL A 65 8.26 22.78 2.10
C VAL A 65 6.90 22.95 2.76
N THR A 66 5.98 23.66 2.12
CA THR A 66 4.57 23.72 2.53
C THR A 66 3.70 22.83 1.67
N VAL A 67 2.48 22.52 2.13
CA VAL A 67 1.50 21.76 1.33
C VAL A 67 1.22 22.39 -0.04
N ARG A 68 1.30 23.73 -0.14
CA ARG A 68 1.07 24.46 -1.39
C ARG A 68 2.21 24.33 -2.40
N ASP A 69 3.38 23.90 -1.94
CA ASP A 69 4.55 23.67 -2.77
C ASP A 69 4.59 22.25 -3.34
N LEU A 70 3.72 21.35 -2.88
CA LEU A 70 3.63 19.99 -3.41
C LEU A 70 3.05 19.99 -4.83
N ASP A 71 3.45 19.00 -5.62
CA ASP A 71 2.93 18.75 -6.97
C ASP A 71 1.88 17.63 -6.98
N GLY A 72 1.82 16.82 -5.93
CA GLY A 72 0.85 15.74 -5.79
C GLY A 72 0.94 15.02 -4.45
N VAL A 73 -0.12 14.27 -4.15
CA VAL A 73 -0.20 13.43 -2.94
C VAL A 73 -0.39 11.97 -3.35
N VAL A 74 0.46 11.09 -2.82
CA VAL A 74 0.36 9.64 -3.00
C VAL A 74 -0.20 9.03 -1.72
N CYS A 75 -1.20 8.17 -1.85
CA CYS A 75 -1.82 7.53 -0.69
C CYS A 75 -1.88 6.02 -0.87
N GLY A 76 -1.52 5.29 0.19
CA GLY A 76 -1.85 3.89 0.31
C GLY A 76 -3.37 3.69 0.29
N ILE A 77 -3.87 2.93 -0.68
CA ILE A 77 -5.30 2.63 -0.81
C ILE A 77 -5.65 1.22 -0.34
N GLY A 78 -4.67 0.45 0.16
CA GLY A 78 -4.87 -0.90 0.66
C GLY A 78 -4.48 -1.99 -0.36
N PRO A 79 -4.83 -3.26 -0.08
CA PRO A 79 -5.69 -3.70 1.03
C PRO A 79 -5.03 -3.59 2.42
N GLY A 80 -5.84 -3.62 3.48
CA GLY A 80 -5.38 -3.48 4.86
C GLY A 80 -6.51 -3.23 5.87
N SER A 81 -6.18 -2.67 7.03
CA SER A 81 -7.10 -2.26 8.08
C SER A 81 -8.09 -1.21 7.57
N PHE A 82 -9.38 -1.49 7.72
CA PHE A 82 -10.46 -0.60 7.33
C PHE A 82 -10.40 0.78 7.99
N ALA A 83 -10.10 0.83 9.29
CA ALA A 83 -9.93 2.09 10.01
C ALA A 83 -8.68 2.82 9.54
N GLY A 84 -7.57 2.10 9.40
CA GLY A 84 -6.29 2.64 8.96
C GLY A 84 -6.39 3.31 7.59
N LEU A 85 -6.99 2.63 6.61
CA LEU A 85 -7.19 3.18 5.26
C LEU A 85 -7.95 4.50 5.25
N ARG A 86 -9.00 4.61 6.07
CA ARG A 86 -9.81 5.84 6.14
C ARG A 86 -9.09 6.99 6.83
N ILE A 87 -8.24 6.70 7.81
CA ILE A 87 -7.41 7.72 8.47
C ILE A 87 -6.47 8.35 7.44
N GLY A 88 -5.65 7.53 6.78
CA GLY A 88 -4.68 7.98 5.78
C GLY A 88 -5.34 8.68 4.60
N LEU A 89 -6.36 8.05 4.01
CA LEU A 89 -7.03 8.60 2.84
C LEU A 89 -7.77 9.90 3.15
N SER A 90 -8.47 10.01 4.29
CA SER A 90 -9.14 11.25 4.67
C SER A 90 -8.14 12.39 4.89
N TYR A 91 -7.01 12.09 5.53
CA TYR A 91 -5.95 13.08 5.75
C TYR A 91 -5.31 13.53 4.44
N ALA A 92 -4.95 12.58 3.58
CA ALA A 92 -4.37 12.83 2.26
C ALA A 92 -5.32 13.65 1.36
N LYS A 93 -6.62 13.34 1.36
CA LYS A 93 -7.64 14.12 0.66
C LYS A 93 -7.76 15.54 1.19
N GLY A 94 -7.73 15.72 2.51
CA GLY A 94 -7.73 17.06 3.12
C GLY A 94 -6.56 17.91 2.63
N LEU A 95 -5.35 17.35 2.61
CA LEU A 95 -4.17 18.02 2.07
C LEU A 95 -4.32 18.36 0.58
N ALA A 96 -4.76 17.40 -0.22
CA ALA A 96 -4.92 17.57 -1.65
C ALA A 96 -5.96 18.65 -1.99
N MET A 97 -7.08 18.71 -1.27
CA MET A 97 -8.10 19.75 -1.43
C MET A 97 -7.57 21.13 -1.08
N VAL A 98 -6.78 21.26 0.01
CA VAL A 98 -6.18 22.54 0.41
C VAL A 98 -5.15 23.04 -0.60
N GLY A 99 -4.36 22.14 -1.20
CA GLY A 99 -3.34 22.49 -2.19
C GLY A 99 -3.81 22.50 -3.66
N GLY A 100 -5.05 22.07 -3.91
CA GLY A 100 -5.55 21.81 -5.27
C GLY A 100 -4.66 20.80 -6.01
N LEU A 101 -4.29 19.71 -5.34
CA LEU A 101 -3.28 18.74 -5.78
C LEU A 101 -3.95 17.50 -6.38
N PRO A 102 -3.39 16.92 -7.46
CA PRO A 102 -3.77 15.60 -7.91
C PRO A 102 -3.34 14.53 -6.90
N MET A 103 -4.08 13.43 -6.84
CA MET A 103 -3.80 12.30 -5.97
C MET A 103 -3.55 11.02 -6.76
N VAL A 104 -2.67 10.15 -6.25
CA VAL A 104 -2.47 8.79 -6.75
C VAL A 104 -2.65 7.78 -5.63
N GLY A 105 -3.40 6.72 -5.91
CA GLY A 105 -3.51 5.56 -5.02
C GLY A 105 -2.47 4.51 -5.34
N VAL A 106 -1.78 4.00 -4.32
CA VAL A 106 -0.83 2.88 -4.47
C VAL A 106 -1.25 1.73 -3.57
N SER A 107 -1.14 0.51 -4.08
CA SER A 107 -1.48 -0.67 -3.29
C SER A 107 -0.48 -0.90 -2.16
N SER A 108 -0.99 -1.23 -0.98
CA SER A 108 -0.15 -1.62 0.16
C SER A 108 0.64 -2.90 -0.12
N LEU A 109 0.10 -3.82 -0.92
CA LEU A 109 0.82 -4.99 -1.40
C LEU A 109 1.97 -4.60 -2.35
N GLN A 110 1.77 -3.61 -3.23
CA GLN A 110 2.84 -3.12 -4.11
C GLN A 110 3.95 -2.41 -3.33
N MET A 111 3.59 -1.57 -2.35
CA MET A 111 4.55 -0.92 -1.45
C MET A 111 5.40 -1.94 -0.69
N LEU A 112 4.81 -3.07 -0.32
CA LEU A 112 5.51 -4.15 0.38
C LEU A 112 6.56 -4.83 -0.50
N ALA A 113 6.35 -4.91 -1.81
CA ALA A 113 7.35 -5.41 -2.76
C ALA A 113 8.50 -4.41 -2.97
N GLY A 114 8.25 -3.12 -2.74
CA GLY A 114 9.18 -1.99 -2.92
C GLY A 114 10.66 -2.24 -2.61
N PRO A 115 11.03 -2.69 -1.39
CA PRO A 115 12.43 -2.82 -0.98
C PRO A 115 13.14 -4.05 -1.56
N SER A 116 12.43 -4.94 -2.26
CA SER A 116 13.01 -6.19 -2.78
C SER A 116 14.12 -5.93 -3.81
N THR A 117 15.23 -6.64 -3.63
CA THR A 117 16.31 -6.73 -4.62
C THR A 117 16.04 -7.81 -5.68
N LEU A 118 15.15 -8.77 -5.41
CA LEU A 118 14.66 -9.71 -6.42
C LEU A 118 13.63 -9.05 -7.32
N ASP A 119 13.52 -9.54 -8.55
CA ASP A 119 12.55 -9.12 -9.54
C ASP A 119 11.18 -9.77 -9.33
N ARG A 120 11.06 -10.78 -8.45
CA ARG A 120 9.83 -11.54 -8.21
C ARG A 120 9.50 -11.61 -6.73
N VAL A 121 8.31 -11.14 -6.38
CA VAL A 121 7.88 -11.02 -4.97
C VAL A 121 6.46 -11.51 -4.81
N LEU A 122 6.23 -12.40 -3.85
CA LEU A 122 4.92 -12.66 -3.30
C LEU A 122 4.74 -11.80 -2.05
N THR A 123 3.75 -10.92 -2.08
CA THR A 123 3.38 -10.10 -0.93
C THR A 123 2.12 -10.65 -0.29
N VAL A 124 2.14 -10.83 1.03
CA VAL A 124 1.01 -11.40 1.78
C VAL A 124 0.79 -10.62 3.09
N ILE A 125 -0.39 -10.03 3.23
CA ILE A 125 -0.81 -9.34 4.47
C ILE A 125 -1.88 -10.19 5.15
N ASP A 126 -1.78 -10.38 6.47
CA ASP A 126 -2.85 -11.00 7.26
C ASP A 126 -4.13 -10.16 7.17
N ALA A 127 -5.17 -10.70 6.53
CA ALA A 127 -6.46 -10.05 6.36
C ALA A 127 -7.40 -10.27 7.54
N ARG A 128 -6.95 -10.98 8.60
CA ARG A 128 -7.75 -11.51 9.71
C ARG A 128 -8.79 -12.52 9.23
N LEU A 129 -9.50 -13.12 10.18
CA LEU A 129 -10.60 -14.07 9.90
C LEU A 129 -10.14 -15.22 8.99
N SER A 130 -8.96 -15.79 9.29
CA SER A 130 -8.35 -16.91 8.55
C SER A 130 -8.22 -16.67 7.05
N ALA A 131 -7.88 -15.43 6.66
CA ALA A 131 -7.68 -15.05 5.27
C ALA A 131 -6.46 -14.14 5.12
N VAL A 132 -5.95 -14.08 3.89
CA VAL A 132 -4.82 -13.24 3.50
C VAL A 132 -5.19 -12.35 2.34
N TYR A 133 -4.61 -11.15 2.32
CA TYR A 133 -4.48 -10.36 1.11
C TYR A 133 -3.17 -10.73 0.44
N ALA A 134 -3.22 -11.11 -0.83
CA ALA A 134 -2.03 -11.54 -1.55
C ALA A 134 -1.95 -10.94 -2.96
N ALA A 135 -0.73 -10.69 -3.41
CA ALA A 135 -0.43 -10.34 -4.80
C ALA A 135 0.98 -10.82 -5.14
N ALA A 136 1.19 -11.20 -6.40
CA ALA A 136 2.46 -11.61 -6.94
C ALA A 136 2.94 -10.58 -7.96
N TRP A 137 4.18 -10.12 -7.80
CA TRP A 137 4.76 -9.01 -8.55
C TRP A 137 5.96 -9.48 -9.33
N LYS A 138 6.11 -8.93 -10.54
CA LYS A 138 7.33 -8.99 -11.34
C LYS A 138 7.83 -7.57 -11.61
N ARG A 139 9.11 -7.32 -11.40
CA ARG A 139 9.76 -6.06 -11.79
C ARG A 139 10.11 -6.12 -13.28
N ASP A 140 9.69 -5.12 -14.04
CA ASP A 140 10.08 -4.99 -15.44
C ASP A 140 11.47 -4.36 -15.61
N ASP A 141 11.95 -4.27 -16.86
CA ASP A 141 13.29 -3.79 -17.21
C ASP A 141 13.51 -2.31 -16.86
N VAL A 142 12.43 -1.54 -16.65
CA VAL A 142 12.47 -0.14 -16.21
C VAL A 142 12.26 0.01 -14.70
N GLY A 143 12.27 -1.11 -13.97
CA GLY A 143 12.26 -1.15 -12.52
C GLY A 143 10.86 -1.05 -11.88
N GLN A 144 9.78 -1.08 -12.67
CA GLN A 144 8.41 -0.95 -12.18
C GLN A 144 7.80 -2.30 -11.82
N TRP A 145 6.96 -2.31 -10.78
CA TRP A 145 6.25 -3.51 -10.33
C TRP A 145 4.99 -3.74 -11.15
N GLN A 146 4.95 -4.89 -11.83
CA GLN A 146 3.79 -5.39 -12.56
C GLN A 146 3.12 -6.52 -11.77
N ALA A 147 1.80 -6.44 -11.58
CA ALA A 147 1.04 -7.51 -10.95
C ALA A 147 0.87 -8.68 -11.93
N ILE A 148 1.48 -9.82 -11.62
CA ILE A 148 1.27 -11.08 -12.34
C ILE A 148 0.23 -11.97 -11.67
N MET A 149 -0.04 -11.71 -10.39
CA MET A 149 -1.29 -12.09 -9.72
C MET A 149 -1.86 -10.83 -9.07
N THR A 150 -3.06 -10.44 -9.48
CA THR A 150 -3.73 -9.24 -8.96
C THR A 150 -4.05 -9.39 -7.47
N PRO A 151 -4.15 -8.28 -6.72
CA PRO A 151 -4.56 -8.31 -5.32
C PRO A 151 -5.84 -9.15 -5.09
N THR A 152 -5.72 -10.20 -4.31
CA THR A 152 -6.81 -11.13 -3.98
C THR A 152 -7.00 -11.26 -2.47
N LEU A 153 -8.20 -11.67 -2.07
CA LEU A 153 -8.54 -12.10 -0.70
C LEU A 153 -8.93 -13.57 -0.74
N CYS A 154 -8.15 -14.43 -0.07
CA CYS A 154 -8.41 -15.86 -0.03
C CYS A 154 -8.00 -16.46 1.32
N ALA A 155 -8.41 -17.71 1.57
CA ALA A 155 -7.81 -18.49 2.65
C ALA A 155 -6.32 -18.78 2.34
N PRO A 156 -5.45 -18.91 3.36
CA PRO A 156 -4.01 -19.14 3.13
C PRO A 156 -3.69 -20.41 2.34
N ASP A 157 -4.48 -21.48 2.53
CA ASP A 157 -4.37 -22.76 1.83
C ASP A 157 -5.02 -22.76 0.44
N ALA A 158 -5.82 -21.73 0.13
CA ALA A 158 -6.44 -21.50 -1.17
C ALA A 158 -5.69 -20.46 -2.02
N LEU A 159 -4.47 -20.07 -1.61
CA LEU A 159 -3.65 -19.14 -2.38
C LEU A 159 -3.28 -19.79 -3.74
N PRO A 160 -3.53 -19.12 -4.89
CA PRO A 160 -3.16 -19.65 -6.18
C PRO A 160 -1.67 -20.01 -6.24
N ALA A 161 -1.32 -21.09 -6.94
CA ALA A 161 0.05 -21.53 -7.08
C ALA A 161 0.94 -20.45 -7.75
N ALA A 162 2.25 -20.52 -7.51
CA ALA A 162 3.22 -19.63 -8.14
C ALA A 162 3.10 -19.68 -9.68
N PRO A 163 2.93 -18.54 -10.37
CA PRO A 163 2.82 -18.52 -11.83
C PRO A 163 4.05 -19.09 -12.54
N ASP A 164 5.24 -18.89 -11.96
CA ASP A 164 6.54 -19.37 -12.46
C ASP A 164 7.29 -20.10 -11.32
N PRO A 165 6.95 -21.36 -11.01
CA PRO A 165 7.47 -22.06 -9.82
C PRO A 165 8.95 -22.41 -9.90
N ALA A 166 9.53 -22.41 -11.11
CA ALA A 166 10.96 -22.64 -11.32
C ALA A 166 11.83 -21.41 -11.04
N GLN A 167 11.21 -20.23 -10.89
CA GLN A 167 11.92 -18.98 -10.59
C GLN A 167 12.07 -18.81 -9.09
N THR A 168 13.03 -17.97 -8.69
CA THR A 168 13.23 -17.61 -7.29
C THR A 168 12.35 -16.43 -6.91
N TRP A 169 11.60 -16.57 -5.81
CA TRP A 169 10.71 -15.54 -5.28
C TRP A 169 11.10 -15.13 -3.88
N LEU A 170 10.81 -13.87 -3.53
CA LEU A 170 10.87 -13.37 -2.15
C LEU A 170 9.45 -13.30 -1.58
N GLY A 171 9.26 -13.83 -0.36
CA GLY A 171 8.00 -13.70 0.37
C GLY A 171 8.05 -12.55 1.36
N LEU A 172 7.19 -11.55 1.24
CA LEU A 172 7.14 -10.41 2.17
C LEU A 172 5.76 -10.25 2.79
N GLY A 173 5.73 -10.02 4.11
CA GLY A 173 4.56 -9.52 4.80
C GLY A 173 4.02 -10.39 5.95
N SER A 174 3.19 -9.75 6.77
CA SER A 174 2.62 -10.33 8.00
C SER A 174 1.84 -11.63 7.79
N GLY A 175 1.35 -11.91 6.58
CA GLY A 175 0.69 -13.17 6.26
C GLY A 175 1.61 -14.38 6.45
N PHE A 176 2.90 -14.25 6.18
CA PHE A 176 3.88 -15.32 6.39
C PHE A 176 4.14 -15.60 7.87
N ALA A 177 4.09 -14.57 8.73
CA ALA A 177 4.18 -14.77 10.18
C ALA A 177 2.90 -15.41 10.74
N ALA A 178 1.73 -15.02 10.22
CA ALA A 178 0.44 -15.52 10.70
C ALA A 178 0.08 -16.93 10.21
N TYR A 179 0.49 -17.30 8.99
CA TYR A 179 0.05 -18.52 8.30
C TYR A 179 1.22 -19.27 7.64
N ALA A 180 2.34 -19.43 8.35
CA ALA A 180 3.56 -20.04 7.82
C ALA A 180 3.34 -21.42 7.17
N ALA A 181 2.66 -22.34 7.87
CA ALA A 181 2.45 -23.71 7.39
C ALA A 181 1.65 -23.81 6.07
N PRO A 182 0.44 -23.25 5.95
CA PRO A 182 -0.31 -23.32 4.69
C PRO A 182 0.36 -22.55 3.54
N LEU A 183 1.02 -21.42 3.82
CA LEU A 183 1.76 -20.68 2.79
C LEU A 183 3.00 -21.43 2.31
N ALA A 184 3.72 -22.13 3.21
CA ALA A 184 4.83 -22.99 2.84
C ALA A 184 4.36 -24.19 2.00
N ALA A 185 3.19 -24.76 2.29
CA ALA A 185 2.62 -25.82 1.47
C ALA A 185 2.28 -25.35 0.05
N ALA A 186 1.75 -24.13 -0.10
CA ALA A 186 1.34 -23.58 -1.39
C ALA A 186 2.52 -23.01 -2.22
N TRP A 187 3.51 -22.39 -1.57
CA TRP A 187 4.56 -21.60 -2.24
C TRP A 187 5.99 -21.89 -1.79
N GLY A 188 6.20 -22.75 -0.79
CA GLY A 188 7.50 -22.89 -0.11
C GLY A 188 8.67 -23.25 -1.03
N ALA A 189 8.45 -24.07 -2.05
CA ALA A 189 9.50 -24.42 -3.03
C ALA A 189 10.02 -23.22 -3.84
N ALA A 190 9.16 -22.22 -4.06
CA ALA A 190 9.50 -21.02 -4.83
C ALA A 190 10.09 -19.89 -3.95
N LEU A 191 9.96 -19.98 -2.62
CA LEU A 191 10.29 -18.91 -1.67
C LEU A 191 11.49 -19.30 -0.77
N PRO A 192 12.74 -19.26 -1.26
CA PRO A 192 13.91 -19.54 -0.42
C PRO A 192 14.14 -18.49 0.67
N VAL A 193 13.55 -17.30 0.53
CA VAL A 193 13.64 -16.22 1.51
C VAL A 193 12.24 -15.68 1.80
N ILE A 194 11.93 -15.54 3.08
CA ILE A 194 10.68 -14.98 3.58
C ILE A 194 10.99 -13.99 4.70
N ASP A 195 10.45 -12.78 4.60
CA ASP A 195 10.36 -11.83 5.72
C ASP A 195 8.90 -11.63 6.11
N GLY A 196 8.49 -12.34 7.16
CA GLY A 196 7.14 -12.25 7.72
C GLY A 196 6.89 -11.00 8.57
N THR A 197 7.90 -10.16 8.78
CA THR A 197 7.81 -8.94 9.58
C THR A 197 7.75 -7.66 8.74
N ALA A 198 7.99 -7.78 7.43
CA ALA A 198 7.90 -6.67 6.50
C ALA A 198 6.52 -6.00 6.53
N LEU A 199 6.52 -4.67 6.51
CA LEU A 199 5.31 -3.84 6.45
C LEU A 199 5.41 -2.84 5.29
N PRO A 200 4.28 -2.42 4.69
CA PRO A 200 4.26 -1.41 3.65
C PRO A 200 4.85 -0.08 4.15
N SER A 201 5.62 0.60 3.29
CA SER A 201 6.21 1.90 3.59
C SER A 201 5.91 2.92 2.49
N ALA A 202 5.51 4.12 2.88
CA ALA A 202 5.21 5.24 1.99
C ALA A 202 6.36 5.60 1.05
N VAL A 203 7.62 5.34 1.43
CA VAL A 203 8.78 5.54 0.54
C VAL A 203 8.61 4.77 -0.77
N HIS A 204 8.07 3.55 -0.69
CA HIS A 204 7.87 2.70 -1.86
C HIS A 204 6.62 3.06 -2.68
N ALA A 205 5.81 3.99 -2.20
CA ALA A 205 4.72 4.57 -2.99
C ALA A 205 5.21 5.69 -3.92
N LEU A 206 6.34 6.34 -3.60
CA LEU A 206 6.84 7.48 -4.35
C LEU A 206 7.13 7.15 -5.82
N PRO A 207 7.84 6.05 -6.18
CA PRO A 207 8.10 5.75 -7.59
C PRO A 207 6.84 5.54 -8.45
N PRO A 208 5.88 4.64 -8.10
CA PRO A 208 4.67 4.47 -8.91
C PRO A 208 3.76 5.71 -8.85
N GLY A 209 3.75 6.45 -7.74
CA GLY A 209 3.02 7.71 -7.62
C GLY A 209 3.55 8.80 -8.55
N ARG A 210 4.87 8.99 -8.58
CA ARG A 210 5.55 9.91 -9.49
C ARG A 210 5.28 9.58 -10.95
N ASP A 211 5.45 8.31 -11.29
CA ASP A 211 5.25 7.79 -12.63
C ASP A 211 3.79 8.00 -13.12
N ALA A 212 2.80 7.71 -12.28
CA ALA A 212 1.40 8.00 -12.58
C ALA A 212 1.12 9.49 -12.79
N LEU A 213 1.67 10.37 -11.95
CA LEU A 213 1.50 11.83 -12.08
C LEU A 213 2.15 12.38 -13.35
N LEU A 214 3.35 11.91 -13.69
CA LEU A 214 4.04 12.30 -14.93
C LEU A 214 3.26 11.89 -16.19
N ARG A 215 2.49 10.79 -16.13
CA ARG A 215 1.56 10.39 -17.20
C ARG A 215 0.22 11.12 -17.17
N GLY A 216 -0.02 12.02 -16.23
CA GLY A 216 -1.30 12.70 -16.07
C GLY A 216 -2.42 11.81 -15.52
N ALA A 217 -2.10 10.67 -14.91
CA ALA A 217 -3.07 9.74 -14.31
C ALA A 217 -3.46 10.12 -12.86
N GLY A 218 -3.15 11.35 -12.44
CA GLY A 218 -3.58 11.87 -11.14
C GLY A 218 -5.09 12.08 -11.09
N LEU A 219 -5.69 11.71 -9.96
CA LEU A 219 -7.14 11.83 -9.72
C LEU A 219 -7.46 13.07 -8.88
N ASP A 220 -8.68 13.57 -9.01
CA ASP A 220 -9.22 14.52 -8.03
C ASP A 220 -9.38 13.84 -6.66
N ALA A 221 -9.22 14.61 -5.58
CA ALA A 221 -9.32 14.10 -4.22
C ALA A 221 -10.68 13.42 -3.93
N ALA A 222 -11.78 13.89 -4.53
CA ALA A 222 -13.09 13.27 -4.39
C ALA A 222 -13.15 11.87 -5.04
N GLN A 223 -12.38 11.65 -6.11
CA GLN A 223 -12.44 10.43 -6.92
C GLN A 223 -11.62 9.28 -6.35
N LEU A 224 -10.54 9.54 -5.60
CA LEU A 224 -9.70 8.47 -5.07
C LEU A 224 -10.46 7.62 -4.02
N GLN A 225 -10.54 6.30 -4.23
CA GLN A 225 -11.25 5.38 -3.35
C GLN A 225 -10.32 4.32 -2.75
N PRO A 226 -10.61 3.79 -1.55
CA PRO A 226 -9.91 2.62 -1.01
C PRO A 226 -10.12 1.37 -1.87
N LEU A 227 -9.11 0.51 -1.94
CA LEU A 227 -9.20 -0.84 -2.48
C LEU A 227 -9.74 -1.80 -1.40
N TYR A 228 -11.06 -1.94 -1.35
CA TYR A 228 -11.72 -2.91 -0.48
C TYR A 228 -11.85 -4.26 -1.18
N LEU A 229 -11.04 -5.24 -0.78
CA LEU A 229 -11.15 -6.63 -1.26
C LEU A 229 -12.10 -7.49 -0.42
N ARG A 230 -12.39 -7.06 0.82
CA ARG A 230 -13.32 -7.77 1.72
C ARG A 230 -14.69 -7.12 1.65
N ASN A 231 -15.57 -7.70 0.84
CA ASN A 231 -16.95 -7.19 0.65
C ASN A 231 -17.94 -7.63 1.75
N LYS A 232 -17.58 -8.61 2.59
CA LYS A 232 -18.39 -9.08 3.73
C LYS A 232 -17.52 -9.35 4.96
N VAL A 233 -17.80 -8.65 6.06
CA VAL A 233 -17.14 -8.82 7.38
C VAL A 233 -18.07 -9.41 8.44
N ALA A 234 -19.39 -9.39 8.20
CA ALA A 234 -20.38 -9.99 9.08
C ALA A 234 -21.12 -11.10 8.34
N LEU A 235 -21.15 -12.28 8.95
CA LEU A 235 -22.11 -13.32 8.60
C LEU A 235 -23.50 -12.81 8.99
N THR A 236 -24.46 -12.97 8.10
CA THR A 236 -25.88 -12.77 8.41
C THR A 236 -26.29 -13.67 9.57
N GLN A 237 -27.33 -13.31 10.32
CA GLN A 237 -27.83 -14.14 11.43
C GLN A 237 -28.14 -15.59 10.97
N VAL A 238 -28.55 -15.75 9.72
CA VAL A 238 -28.80 -17.06 9.08
C VAL A 238 -27.50 -17.85 8.90
N GLU A 239 -26.45 -17.22 8.39
CA GLU A 239 -25.13 -17.87 8.23
C GLU A 239 -24.50 -18.20 9.60
N GLN A 240 -24.71 -17.35 10.62
CA GLN A 240 -24.27 -17.63 11.99
C GLN A 240 -25.02 -18.81 12.64
N GLN A 241 -26.31 -18.96 12.35
CA GLN A 241 -27.11 -20.10 12.83
C GLN A 241 -26.73 -21.41 12.12
N ALA A 242 -26.46 -21.37 10.81
CA ALA A 242 -26.02 -22.54 10.04
C ALA A 242 -24.68 -23.11 10.53
N LEU A 243 -23.74 -22.24 10.95
CA LEU A 243 -22.45 -22.65 11.54
C LEU A 243 -22.57 -23.19 12.98
N ARG A 244 -23.68 -22.92 13.67
CA ARG A 244 -23.98 -23.41 15.02
C ARG A 244 -24.81 -24.70 15.04
N ALA A 245 -25.30 -25.15 13.88
CA ALA A 245 -26.00 -26.42 13.79
C ALA A 245 -25.01 -27.58 14.00
N PRO A 246 -25.30 -28.56 14.90
CA PRO A 246 -24.42 -29.69 15.10
C PRO A 246 -24.26 -30.46 13.79
N ARG A 247 -23.02 -30.78 13.41
CA ARG A 247 -22.74 -31.69 12.29
C ARG A 247 -23.39 -33.02 12.62
N GLN A 248 -24.51 -33.33 11.97
CA GLN A 248 -25.11 -34.65 12.04
C GLN A 248 -24.12 -35.61 11.36
N GLY A 249 -23.63 -36.57 12.16
CA GLY A 249 -22.79 -37.68 11.69
C GLY A 249 -23.60 -38.70 10.92
#